data_AF-A9ZTR4-F1
#
_entry.id   AF-A9ZTR4-F1
#
_cell.length_a   1.000
_cell.length_b   1.000
_cell.length_c   1.000
_cell.angle_alpha   90.00
_cell.angle_beta   90.00
_cell.angle_gamma   90.00
#
_symmetry.space_group_name_H-M   'P 1'
#
loop_
_entity.id
_entity.type
_entity.pdbx_description
1 polymer ?
#
loop_
_entity_poly.entity_id
_entity_poly.type
_entity_poly.pdbx_seq_one_letter_code
_entity_poly.pdbx_strand_id
1 'polypeptide(L)'
;MVVIAVFKSSRPEGQGTLKWFGAAQQRCTVLVLTAIQVVICAVWLSTASPTPHKNNQYIRSKIVFECAIGSVAGFSLLLAYIGLLAAVSFLLAYLARNLPDNFNEAKF
;
A
#
# COMPACT_ATOMS: atom_id res chain seq x y z
N MET A 1 8.10 -0.07 7.51
CA MET A 1 8.77 -1.39 7.52
C MET A 1 10.17 -1.37 8.17
N VAL A 2 10.98 -0.33 7.93
CA VAL A 2 12.38 -0.28 8.38
C VAL A 2 12.57 -0.16 9.90
N VAL A 3 11.73 0.62 10.59
CA VAL A 3 11.88 0.88 12.04
C VAL A 3 11.74 -0.35 12.93
N ILE A 4 10.93 -1.34 12.57
CA ILE A 4 10.70 -2.53 13.41
C ILE A 4 11.77 -3.60 13.22
N ALA A 5 12.36 -3.68 12.02
CA ALA A 5 13.50 -4.55 11.76
C ALA A 5 14.72 -4.13 12.61
N VAL A 6 14.93 -2.82 12.80
CA VAL A 6 15.99 -2.26 13.64
C VAL A 6 15.88 -2.79 15.07
N PHE A 7 14.67 -2.82 15.65
CA PHE A 7 14.47 -3.29 17.02
C PHE A 7 14.62 -4.80 17.21
N LYS A 8 14.29 -5.61 16.20
CA LYS A 8 14.54 -7.07 16.26
C LYS A 8 16.02 -7.42 16.11
N SER A 9 16.82 -6.53 15.51
CA SER A 9 18.28 -6.65 15.41
C SER A 9 19.05 -6.02 16.58
N SER A 10 18.37 -5.38 17.55
CA SER A 10 19.00 -4.73 18.71
C SER A 10 19.54 -5.68 19.77
N ARG A 11 20.02 -6.88 19.40
CA ARG A 11 21.08 -7.55 20.17
C ARG A 11 22.42 -7.18 19.53
N PRO A 12 23.35 -6.57 20.28
CA PRO A 12 24.17 -5.48 19.77
C PRO A 12 25.59 -5.95 19.46
N GLU A 13 26.10 -5.75 18.24
CA GLU A 13 27.55 -5.79 17.99
C GLU A 13 27.93 -5.23 16.60
N GLY A 14 27.72 -3.93 16.37
CA GLY A 14 28.23 -3.32 15.14
C GLY A 14 27.76 -1.90 14.88
N GLN A 15 28.49 -0.92 15.41
CA GLN A 15 28.28 0.52 15.25
C GLN A 15 28.26 1.04 13.78
N GLY A 16 28.55 0.20 12.78
CA GLY A 16 28.68 0.59 11.37
C GLY A 16 27.38 0.54 10.55
N THR A 17 26.38 -0.24 10.96
CA THR A 17 25.22 -0.53 10.10
C THR A 17 24.06 0.46 10.28
N LEU A 18 24.03 1.21 11.38
CA LEU A 18 22.91 2.09 11.75
C LEU A 18 22.81 3.36 10.87
N LYS A 19 23.93 3.85 10.32
CA LYS A 19 23.96 5.07 9.49
C LYS A 19 23.37 4.89 8.09
N TRP A 20 23.28 3.65 7.59
CA TRP A 20 22.74 3.35 6.26
C TRP A 20 21.22 3.19 6.26
N PHE A 21 20.61 3.01 7.43
CA PHE A 21 19.16 2.99 7.66
C PHE A 21 18.56 4.42 7.64
N GLY A 22 18.84 5.19 6.59
CA GLY A 22 18.42 6.58 6.44
C GLY A 22 17.10 6.77 5.67
N ALA A 23 16.67 8.03 5.56
CA ALA A 23 15.49 8.45 4.79
C ALA A 23 15.49 7.95 3.33
N ALA A 24 16.68 7.72 2.74
CA ALA A 24 16.83 7.13 1.42
C ALA A 24 16.20 5.72 1.34
N GLN A 25 16.41 4.85 2.35
CA GLN A 25 15.86 3.50 2.34
C GLN A 25 14.34 3.49 2.50
N GLN A 26 13.79 4.38 3.32
CA GLN A 26 12.34 4.59 3.42
C GLN A 26 11.74 5.05 2.09
N ARG A 27 12.36 6.06 1.44
CA ARG A 27 11.94 6.55 0.12
C ARG A 27 12.00 5.45 -0.94
N CYS A 28 13.10 4.69 -1.00
CA CYS A 28 13.22 3.56 -1.92
C CYS A 28 12.13 2.50 -1.68
N THR A 29 11.81 2.20 -0.42
CA THR A 29 10.77 1.22 -0.08
C THR A 29 9.40 1.68 -0.59
N VAL A 30 9.06 2.95 -0.34
CA VAL A 30 7.80 3.54 -0.84
C VAL A 30 7.77 3.48 -2.37
N LEU A 31 8.84 3.90 -3.04
CA LEU A 31 8.92 3.88 -4.50
C LEU A 31 8.71 2.46 -5.08
N VAL A 32 9.32 1.44 -4.48
CA VAL A 32 9.15 0.05 -4.93
C VAL A 32 7.71 -0.45 -4.74
N LEU A 33 7.12 -0.22 -3.56
CA LEU A 33 5.74 -0.63 -3.29
C LEU A 33 4.72 0.07 -4.20
N THR A 34 4.96 1.36 -4.50
CA THR A 34 4.14 2.12 -5.45
C THR A 34 4.37 1.65 -6.89
N ALA A 35 5.59 1.32 -7.30
CA ALA A 35 5.87 0.79 -8.63
C ALA A 35 5.12 -0.54 -8.87
N ILE A 36 5.11 -1.43 -7.87
CA ILE A 36 4.33 -2.68 -7.94
C ILE A 36 2.83 -2.38 -8.16
N GLN A 37 2.28 -1.43 -7.40
CA GLN A 37 0.88 -1.00 -7.56
C GLN A 37 0.60 -0.50 -8.99
N VAL A 38 1.49 0.33 -9.54
CA VAL A 38 1.38 0.86 -10.91
C VAL A 38 1.39 -0.28 -11.93
N VAL A 39 2.26 -1.27 -11.76
CA VAL A 39 2.32 -2.44 -12.67
C VAL A 39 1.03 -3.25 -12.60
N ILE A 40 0.51 -3.54 -11.40
CA ILE A 40 -0.77 -4.27 -11.23
C ILE A 40 -1.90 -3.52 -11.94
N CYS A 41 -2.00 -2.20 -11.73
CA CYS A 41 -2.98 -1.36 -12.41
C CYS A 41 -2.80 -1.39 -13.94
N ALA A 42 -1.57 -1.23 -14.44
CA ALA A 42 -1.31 -1.20 -15.88
C ALA A 42 -1.65 -2.53 -16.57
N VAL A 43 -1.32 -3.66 -15.94
CA VAL A 43 -1.70 -5.00 -16.42
C VAL A 43 -3.22 -5.15 -16.42
N TRP A 44 -3.89 -4.69 -15.37
CA TRP A 44 -5.35 -4.77 -15.31
C TRP A 44 -6.04 -3.89 -16.37
N LEU A 45 -5.61 -2.63 -16.53
CA LEU A 45 -6.16 -1.73 -17.53
C LEU A 45 -5.88 -2.20 -18.96
N SER A 46 -4.71 -2.78 -19.24
CA SER A 46 -4.37 -3.27 -20.58
C SER A 46 -5.15 -4.53 -20.97
N THR A 47 -5.46 -5.40 -20.01
CA THR A 47 -6.20 -6.65 -20.25
C THR A 47 -7.72 -6.46 -20.18
N ALA A 48 -8.19 -5.56 -19.32
CA ALA A 48 -9.61 -5.36 -19.05
C ALA A 48 -9.88 -3.90 -18.68
N SER A 49 -9.65 -3.00 -19.64
CA SER A 49 -9.88 -1.57 -19.45
C SER A 49 -11.33 -1.32 -19.02
N PRO A 50 -11.56 -0.49 -17.98
CA PRO A 50 -12.90 -0.10 -17.61
C PRO A 50 -13.57 0.69 -18.75
N THR A 51 -14.83 0.37 -19.03
CA THR A 51 -15.60 1.00 -20.11
C THR A 51 -16.86 1.68 -19.59
N PRO A 52 -17.31 2.78 -20.21
CA PRO A 52 -18.55 3.44 -19.82
C PRO A 52 -19.75 2.55 -20.15
N HIS A 53 -20.54 2.22 -19.13
CA HIS A 53 -21.78 1.45 -19.20
C HIS A 53 -22.98 2.37 -19.06
N LYS A 54 -23.95 2.26 -19.97
CA LYS A 54 -25.18 3.05 -19.94
C LYS A 54 -26.21 2.37 -19.05
N ASN A 55 -26.46 2.94 -17.88
CA ASN A 55 -27.52 2.51 -16.99
C ASN A 55 -28.77 3.39 -17.18
N ASN A 56 -29.79 2.82 -17.82
CA ASN A 56 -31.09 3.48 -18.03
C ASN A 56 -32.16 2.99 -17.03
N GLN A 57 -31.80 2.07 -16.13
CA GLN A 57 -32.73 1.43 -15.19
C GLN A 57 -32.88 2.22 -13.88
N TYR A 58 -31.85 2.99 -13.49
CA TYR A 58 -31.84 3.70 -12.20
C TYR A 58 -32.76 4.93 -12.19
N ILE A 59 -32.78 5.71 -13.28
CA ILE A 59 -33.64 6.89 -13.43
C ILE A 59 -34.28 6.87 -14.81
N ARG A 60 -35.58 6.60 -14.88
CA ARG A 60 -36.32 6.44 -16.15
C ARG A 60 -36.30 7.66 -17.07
N SER A 61 -35.96 8.84 -16.52
CA SER A 61 -35.88 10.12 -17.24
C SER A 61 -34.45 10.58 -17.55
N LYS A 62 -33.41 9.84 -17.15
CA LYS A 62 -32.00 10.23 -17.34
C LYS A 62 -31.11 9.03 -17.65
N ILE A 63 -30.24 9.18 -18.63
CA ILE A 63 -29.20 8.20 -18.94
C ILE A 63 -28.02 8.45 -18.01
N VAL A 64 -27.69 7.48 -17.14
CA VAL A 64 -26.52 7.56 -16.26
C VAL A 64 -25.40 6.69 -16.85
N PHE A 65 -24.21 7.26 -16.99
CA PHE A 65 -23.03 6.51 -17.41
C PHE A 65 -22.26 6.05 -16.17
N GLU A 66 -22.17 4.74 -15.99
CA GLU A 66 -21.43 4.09 -14.91
C GLU A 66 -20.13 3.52 -15.46
N CYS A 67 -19.13 3.36 -14.60
CA CYS A 67 -17.88 2.71 -14.98
C CYS A 67 -18.04 1.20 -14.82
N ALA A 68 -18.13 0.44 -15.92
CA ALA A 68 -18.03 -1.00 -15.84
C ALA A 68 -16.57 -1.38 -15.58
N ILE A 69 -16.36 -2.09 -14.47
CA ILE A 69 -15.05 -2.47 -13.92
C ILE A 69 -14.24 -3.35 -14.90
N GLY A 70 -14.89 -3.99 -15.88
CA GLY A 70 -14.24 -4.84 -16.88
C GLY A 70 -13.89 -6.21 -16.31
N SER A 71 -12.84 -6.29 -15.49
CA SER A 71 -12.39 -7.54 -14.84
C SER A 71 -12.50 -7.48 -13.32
N VAL A 72 -13.44 -8.26 -12.77
CA VAL A 72 -13.63 -8.41 -11.31
C VAL A 72 -12.37 -8.99 -10.67
N ALA A 73 -11.73 -9.98 -11.30
CA ALA A 73 -10.52 -10.60 -10.76
C ALA A 73 -9.37 -9.60 -10.64
N GLY A 74 -9.15 -8.75 -11.65
CA GLY A 74 -8.12 -7.70 -11.61
C GLY A 74 -8.40 -6.65 -10.53
N PHE A 75 -9.66 -6.24 -10.40
CA PHE A 75 -10.09 -5.33 -9.33
C PHE A 75 -9.90 -5.93 -7.94
N SER A 76 -10.29 -7.20 -7.75
CA SER A 76 -10.12 -7.91 -6.48
C SER A 76 -8.64 -8.07 -6.11
N LEU A 77 -7.76 -8.35 -7.09
CA LEU A 77 -6.32 -8.43 -6.86
C LEU A 77 -5.75 -7.08 -6.39
N LEU A 78 -6.15 -5.99 -7.04
CA LEU A 78 -5.75 -4.63 -6.68
C LEU A 78 -6.17 -4.30 -5.24
N LEU A 79 -7.44 -4.56 -4.90
CA LEU A 79 -7.96 -4.33 -3.55
C LEU A 79 -7.27 -5.22 -2.51
N ALA A 80 -7.00 -6.48 -2.83
CA ALA A 80 -6.30 -7.40 -1.94
C ALA A 80 -4.88 -6.90 -1.63
N TYR A 81 -4.15 -6.39 -2.63
CA TYR A 81 -2.83 -5.83 -2.41
C TYR A 81 -2.86 -4.58 -1.51
N ILE A 82 -3.79 -3.65 -1.75
CA ILE A 82 -3.99 -2.47 -0.88
C ILE A 82 -4.35 -2.91 0.55
N GLY A 83 -5.26 -3.88 0.69
CA GLY A 83 -5.65 -4.43 1.98
C GLY A 83 -4.49 -5.07 2.74
N LEU A 84 -3.64 -5.84 2.05
CA LEU A 84 -2.42 -6.42 2.62
C LEU A 84 -1.48 -5.33 3.12
N LEU A 85 -1.22 -4.30 2.31
CA LEU A 85 -0.37 -3.16 2.70
C LEU A 85 -0.92 -2.45 3.93
N ALA A 86 -2.24 -2.25 3.99
CA ALA A 86 -2.92 -1.64 5.13
C ALA A 86 -2.79 -2.51 6.40
N ALA A 87 -3.03 -3.82 6.29
CA ALA A 87 -2.93 -4.76 7.41
C ALA A 87 -1.50 -4.83 7.97
N VAL A 88 -0.49 -4.91 7.08
CA VAL A 88 0.91 -4.86 7.49
C VAL A 88 1.25 -3.53 8.15
N SER A 89 0.77 -2.42 7.59
CA SER A 89 1.00 -1.09 8.17
C SER A 89 0.39 -0.96 9.56
N PHE A 90 -0.83 -1.48 9.76
CA PHE A 90 -1.51 -1.51 11.04
C PHE A 90 -0.76 -2.38 12.07
N LEU A 91 -0.34 -3.59 11.68
CA LEU A 91 0.44 -4.48 12.55
C LEU A 91 1.75 -3.82 12.99
N LEU A 92 2.43 -3.17 12.06
CA LEU A 92 3.65 -2.43 12.34
C LEU A 92 3.37 -1.24 13.30
N ALA A 93 2.33 -0.44 13.04
CA ALA A 93 1.95 0.65 13.94
C ALA A 93 1.63 0.14 15.36
N TYR A 94 0.96 -1.01 15.47
CA TYR A 94 0.66 -1.65 16.75
C TYR A 94 1.92 -2.12 17.48
N LEU A 95 2.86 -2.79 16.79
CA LEU A 95 4.15 -3.20 17.35
C LEU A 95 4.98 -1.99 17.79
N ALA A 96 4.92 -0.89 17.03
CA ALA A 96 5.66 0.33 17.33
C ALA A 96 5.22 1.00 18.64
N ARG A 97 3.95 0.84 19.05
CA ARG A 97 3.46 1.37 20.34
C ARG A 97 4.12 0.76 21.56
N ASN A 98 4.67 -0.46 21.45
CA ASN A 98 5.33 -1.16 22.56
C ASN A 98 6.85 -0.97 22.56
N LEU A 99 7.41 -0.16 21.67
CA LEU A 99 8.84 0.11 21.60
C LEU A 99 9.23 1.17 22.65
N PRO A 100 10.38 1.01 23.34
CA PRO A 100 10.82 1.98 24.34
C PRO A 100 11.02 3.36 23.71
N ASP A 101 10.60 4.38 24.46
CA ASP A 101 10.24 5.77 24.10
C ASP A 101 11.38 6.65 23.54
N ASN A 102 12.20 6.13 22.62
CA ASN A 102 13.32 6.87 22.01
C ASN A 102 12.98 7.47 20.63
N PHE A 103 11.77 7.23 20.10
CA PHE A 103 11.32 7.74 18.79
C PHE A 103 9.91 8.36 18.92
N ASN A 104 9.86 9.57 19.47
CA ASN A 104 8.64 10.34 19.76
C ASN A 104 7.92 10.89 18.51
N GLU A 105 8.13 10.30 17.32
CA GLU A 105 7.47 10.68 16.05
C GLU A 105 6.13 9.95 15.82
N ALA A 106 5.84 8.87 16.55
CA ALA A 106 4.62 8.04 16.36
C ALA A 106 3.45 8.42 17.28
N LYS A 107 3.57 9.55 18.00
CA LYS A 107 2.61 10.00 19.01
C LYS A 107 1.48 10.88 18.46
N PHE A 108 1.56 11.31 17.20
CA PHE A 108 0.54 12.11 16.52
C PHE A 108 0.06 11.43 15.26
#